data_AF-A0A928BQ31-F1
#
_entry.id   AF-A0A928BQ31-F1
#
_cell.length_a   1.000
_cell.length_b   1.000
_cell.length_c   1.000
_cell.angle_alpha   90.00
_cell.angle_beta   90.00
_cell.angle_gamma   90.00
#
_symmetry.space_group_name_H-M   'P 1'
#
loop_
_entity.id
_entity.type
_entity.pdbx_description
1 polymer ?
#
loop_
_entity_poly.entity_id
_entity_poly.type
_entity_poly.pdbx_seq_one_letter_code
_entity_poly.pdbx_strand_id
1 'polypeptide(L)'
;MLTIDKSNMCSHLQKKLFEEDGIYHRLWIAMQDDPELTAVVRSRQLHIYRNDKKVLVLAGKAAPKIIREDRLCKLLPNNNV
;
A
#
# COMPACT_ATOMS: atom_id res chain seq x y z
N MET A 1 1.53 -6.98 -14.01
CA MET A 1 2.27 -7.04 -12.73
C MET A 1 2.65 -5.62 -12.33
N LEU A 2 2.20 -5.17 -11.16
CA LEU A 2 2.53 -3.85 -10.64
C LEU A 2 4.01 -3.80 -10.24
N THR A 3 4.79 -2.94 -10.91
CA THR A 3 6.21 -2.75 -10.58
C THR A 3 6.38 -1.56 -9.65
N ILE A 4 6.82 -1.81 -8.42
CA ILE A 4 7.17 -0.77 -7.44
C ILE A 4 8.69 -0.70 -7.32
N ASP A 5 9.28 0.47 -7.56
CA ASP A 5 10.67 0.72 -7.19
C ASP A 5 10.80 0.77 -5.66
N LYS A 6 11.47 -0.24 -5.10
CA LYS A 6 11.63 -0.44 -3.65
C LYS A 6 12.84 0.31 -3.08
N SER A 7 13.71 0.86 -3.92
CA SER A 7 15.01 1.44 -3.52
C SER A 7 14.87 2.56 -2.48
N ASN A 8 13.77 3.31 -2.54
CA ASN A 8 13.47 4.42 -1.63
C ASN A 8 12.47 4.08 -0.52
N MET A 9 12.09 2.79 -0.38
CA MET A 9 11.15 2.33 0.64
C MET A 9 11.89 2.01 1.94
N CYS A 10 11.40 2.51 3.07
CA CYS A 10 11.98 2.15 4.37
C CYS A 10 11.73 0.67 4.70
N SER A 11 12.67 0.03 5.42
CA SER A 11 12.58 -1.39 5.78
C SER A 11 11.27 -1.77 6.47
N HIS A 12 10.77 -0.92 7.37
CA HIS A 12 9.48 -1.15 8.04
C HIS A 12 8.31 -1.29 7.04
N LEU A 13 8.26 -0.45 6.00
CA LEU A 13 7.22 -0.52 5.00
C LEU A 13 7.42 -1.72 4.06
N GLN A 14 8.67 -2.04 3.71
CA GLN A 14 8.98 -3.23 2.92
C GLN A 14 8.51 -4.51 3.63
N LYS A 15 8.82 -4.65 4.93
CA LYS A 15 8.38 -5.80 5.74
C LYS A 15 6.86 -5.93 5.78
N LYS A 16 6.18 -4.86 6.19
CA LYS A 16 4.71 -4.84 6.27
C LYS A 16 4.02 -5.18 4.95
N LEU A 17 4.62 -4.84 3.81
CA LEU A 17 4.00 -4.98 2.50
C LEU A 17 4.38 -6.28 1.77
N PHE A 18 5.64 -6.71 1.86
CA PHE A 18 6.17 -7.79 1.02
C PHE A 18 6.38 -9.12 1.76
N GLU A 19 6.57 -9.13 3.08
CA GLU A 19 6.68 -10.37 3.85
C GLU A 19 5.30 -11.00 4.03
N GLU A 20 5.18 -12.33 4.03
CA GLU A 20 3.90 -13.06 4.08
C GLU A 20 3.10 -12.79 5.35
N ASP A 21 3.79 -12.55 6.47
CA ASP A 21 3.24 -12.18 7.77
C ASP A 21 3.04 -10.65 7.92
N GLY A 22 3.40 -9.88 6.90
CA GLY A 22 3.25 -8.44 6.87
C GLY A 22 1.77 -8.00 6.91
N ILE A 23 1.47 -7.00 7.73
CA ILE A 23 0.09 -6.50 7.92
C ILE A 23 -0.59 -5.96 6.65
N TYR A 24 0.19 -5.61 5.62
CA TYR A 24 -0.29 -5.15 4.31
C TYR A 24 -0.05 -6.18 3.20
N HIS A 25 0.41 -7.39 3.52
CA HIS A 25 0.72 -8.41 2.52
C HIS A 25 -0.49 -8.78 1.66
N ARG A 26 -1.66 -8.98 2.28
CA ARG A 26 -2.91 -9.25 1.54
C ARG A 26 -3.28 -8.11 0.59
N LEU A 27 -3.02 -6.87 0.99
CA LEU A 27 -3.24 -5.71 0.14
C LEU A 27 -2.25 -5.69 -1.03
N TRP A 28 -0.98 -6.03 -0.80
CA TRP A 28 0.01 -6.19 -1.88
C TRP A 28 -0.41 -7.23 -2.91
N ILE A 29 -0.87 -8.41 -2.48
CA ILE A 29 -1.36 -9.45 -3.39
C ILE A 29 -2.55 -8.94 -4.21
N ALA A 30 -3.55 -8.33 -3.58
CA ALA A 30 -4.71 -7.78 -4.28
C ALA A 30 -4.35 -6.69 -5.29
N MET A 31 -3.29 -5.91 -5.04
CA MET A 31 -2.80 -4.90 -5.97
C MET A 31 -2.15 -5.49 -7.23
N GLN A 32 -1.62 -6.72 -7.18
CA GLN A 32 -0.95 -7.32 -8.33
C GLN A 32 -1.93 -7.74 -9.44
N ASP A 33 -3.17 -8.05 -9.07
CA ASP A 33 -4.23 -8.53 -9.96
C ASP A 33 -5.16 -7.41 -10.48
N ASP A 34 -4.93 -6.16 -10.05
CA ASP A 34 -5.79 -5.02 -10.40
C ASP A 34 -5.06 -4.06 -11.36
N PRO A 35 -5.39 -4.07 -12.67
CA PRO A 35 -4.70 -3.25 -13.67
C PRO A 35 -5.02 -1.76 -13.56
N GLU A 36 -6.07 -1.37 -12.83
CA GLU A 36 -6.42 0.05 -12.61
C GLU A 36 -5.54 0.71 -11.54
N LEU A 37 -4.79 -0.10 -10.80
CA LEU A 37 -3.95 0.38 -9.73
C LEU A 37 -2.54 0.70 -10.20
N THR A 38 -2.05 1.85 -9.76
CA THR A 38 -0.64 2.21 -9.85
C THR A 38 -0.13 2.62 -8.47
N ALA A 39 1.17 2.43 -8.24
CA ALA A 39 1.77 2.79 -6.97
C ALA A 39 3.18 3.35 -7.14
N VAL A 40 3.53 4.36 -6.35
CA VAL A 40 4.83 5.02 -6.40
C VAL A 40 5.33 5.28 -4.99
N VAL A 41 6.63 5.06 -4.77
CA VAL A 41 7.28 5.42 -3.52
C VAL A 41 7.69 6.88 -3.55
N ARG A 42 7.19 7.69 -2.61
CA ARG A 42 7.59 9.09 -2.43
C ARG A 42 7.75 9.38 -0.94
N SER A 43 8.80 10.11 -0.57
CA SER A 43 9.08 10.46 0.83
C SER A 43 9.04 9.26 1.79
N ARG A 44 9.54 8.10 1.34
CA ARG A 44 9.53 6.80 2.05
C ARG A 44 8.14 6.22 2.34
N GLN A 45 7.10 6.73 1.69
CA GLN A 45 5.72 6.23 1.77
C GLN A 45 5.32 5.64 0.43
N LEU A 46 4.42 4.66 0.43
CA LEU A 46 3.82 4.14 -0.78
C LEU A 46 2.52 4.88 -1.07
N HIS A 47 2.46 5.55 -2.21
CA HIS A 47 1.28 6.24 -2.69
C HIS A 47 0.58 5.35 -3.70
N ILE A 48 -0.69 5.06 -3.47
CA ILE A 48 -1.50 4.16 -4.29
C ILE A 48 -2.61 4.97 -4.97
N TYR A 49 -2.77 4.71 -6.26
CA TYR A 49 -3.70 5.40 -7.14
C TYR A 49 -4.58 4.36 -7.84
N ARG A 50 -5.85 4.71 -8.05
CA ARG A 50 -6.77 4.00 -8.94
C ARG A 50 -7.21 4.98 -10.02
N ASN A 51 -7.05 4.61 -11.30
CA ASN A 51 -7.44 5.48 -12.43
C ASN A 51 -6.92 6.92 -12.25
N ASP A 52 -5.63 7.03 -11.96
CA ASP A 52 -4.87 8.28 -11.69
C ASP A 52 -5.31 9.10 -10.47
N LYS A 53 -6.31 8.64 -9.70
CA LYS A 53 -6.75 9.29 -8.47
C LYS A 53 -6.10 8.61 -7.27
N LYS A 54 -5.43 9.39 -6.43
CA LYS A 54 -4.83 8.89 -5.19
C LYS A 54 -5.94 8.38 -4.25
N VAL A 55 -5.80 7.14 -3.77
CA VAL A 55 -6.78 6.49 -2.89
C VAL A 55 -6.22 6.20 -1.50
N LEU A 56 -4.95 5.80 -1.41
CA LEU A 56 -4.35 5.31 -0.18
C LEU A 56 -2.87 5.69 -0.10
N VAL A 57 -2.39 5.99 1.11
CA VAL A 57 -0.98 6.16 1.40
C VAL A 57 -0.56 5.27 2.56
N LEU A 58 0.47 4.44 2.35
CA LEU A 58 1.04 3.58 3.38
C LEU A 58 2.37 4.15 3.86
N ALA A 59 2.52 4.26 5.18
CA ALA A 59 3.76 4.66 5.83
C ALA A 59 4.35 3.50 6.64
N GLY A 60 5.66 3.52 6.88
CA GLY A 60 6.32 2.47 7.64
C GLY A 60 5.87 2.39 9.09
N LYS A 61 5.88 3.51 9.82
CA LYS A 61 5.54 3.57 11.25
C LYS A 61 4.14 4.12 11.55
N ALA A 62 3.60 4.96 10.67
CA ALA A 62 2.29 5.56 10.88
C ALA A 62 1.15 4.67 10.36
N ALA A 63 -0.06 4.96 10.81
CA ALA A 63 -1.29 4.38 10.29
C ALA A 63 -1.45 4.68 8.79
N PRO A 64 -2.13 3.80 8.03
CA PRO A 64 -2.46 4.06 6.64
C PRO A 64 -3.37 5.29 6.53
N LYS A 65 -3.14 6.14 5.52
CA LYS A 65 -3.97 7.32 5.27
C LYS A 65 -4.87 7.07 4.07
N ILE A 66 -6.17 6.95 4.33
CA ILE A 66 -7.20 6.86 3.29
C ILE A 66 -7.43 8.27 2.74
N ILE A 67 -7.24 8.43 1.42
CA ILE A 67 -7.45 9.69 0.70
C ILE A 67 -8.83 9.70 0.05
N ARG A 68 -9.27 8.54 -0.43
CA ARG A 68 -10.59 8.30 -1.02
C ARG A 68 -11.01 6.88 -0.74
N GLU A 69 -12.30 6.66 -0.53
CA GLU A 69 -12.85 5.32 -0.34
C GLU A 69 -12.58 4.45 -1.57
N ASP A 70 -12.04 3.27 -1.31
CA ASP A 70 -11.67 2.28 -2.32
C ASP A 70 -11.89 0.87 -1.78
N ARG A 71 -12.02 -0.11 -2.67
CA ARG A 71 -12.15 -1.52 -2.29
C ARG A 71 -10.93 -2.01 -1.50
N LEU A 72 -9.74 -1.45 -1.76
CA LEU A 72 -8.52 -1.71 -1.00
C LEU A 72 -8.65 -1.36 0.49
N CYS A 73 -9.49 -0.39 0.86
CA CYS A 73 -9.65 0.03 2.26
C CYS A 73 -10.18 -1.10 3.15
N LYS A 74 -10.92 -2.06 2.58
CA LYS A 74 -11.44 -3.24 3.29
C LYS A 74 -10.36 -4.27 3.65
N LEU A 75 -9.19 -4.17 3.02
CA LEU A 75 -8.05 -5.05 3.24
C LEU A 75 -7.05 -4.45 4.24
N LEU A 76 -7.28 -3.22 4.68
CA LEU A 76 -6.48 -2.64 5.75
C LEU A 76 -6.75 -3.40 7.05
N PRO A 77 -5.72 -3.58 7.89
CA PRO A 77 -5.94 -4.11 9.23
C PRO A 77 -6.92 -3.18 9.95
N ASN A 78 -8.01 -3.75 10.47
CA ASN A 78 -8.88 -3.04 11.39
C ASN A 78 -8.03 -2.73 12.62
N ASN A 79 -7.65 -1.46 12.79
CA ASN A 79 -7.04 -0.99 14.03
C ASN A 79 -8.08 -1.08 15.15
N ASN A 80 -8.32 -2.28 15.66
CA ASN A 80 -8.84 -2.46 17.00
C ASN A 80 -7.64 -2.26 17.93
N VAL A 81 -7.61 -1.06 18.50
CA VAL A 81 -6.93 -0.60 19.73
C VAL A 81 -5.93 -1.58 20.35
#